data_AF-A0A1Z9BZF0-F1
#
_entry.id   AF-A0A1Z9BZF0-F1
#
_cell.length_a   1.000
_cell.length_b   1.000
_cell.length_c   1.000
_cell.angle_alpha   90.00
_cell.angle_beta   90.00
_cell.angle_gamma   90.00
#
_symmetry.space_group_name_H-M   'P 1'
#
loop_
_entity.id
_entity.type
_entity.pdbx_description
1 polymer ?
#
loop_
_entity_poly.entity_id
_entity_poly.type
_entity_poly.pdbx_seq_one_letter_code
_entity_poly.pdbx_strand_id
1 'polypeptide(L)' 'ARSGRLASLQKKLPLKVCADNHVSLQEYSKAAEAANRPLDVLIECDTGQKRAGVEDPKEAANLVQSIIEDKWLKFTGVLY' A
#
# COMPACT_ATOMS: atom_id res chain seq x y z
N ALA A 1 -6.48 8.56 3.84
CA ALA A 1 -5.75 8.91 2.61
C ALA A 1 -6.62 9.80 1.72
N ARG A 2 -6.08 10.41 0.65
CA ARG A 2 -6.85 11.18 -0.36
C ARG A 2 -7.42 10.23 -1.43
N SER A 3 -8.14 9.19 -1.00
CA SER A 3 -8.49 7.98 -1.75
C SER A 3 -9.22 8.26 -3.07
N GLY A 4 -10.09 9.27 -3.14
CA GLY A 4 -10.76 9.67 -4.38
C GLY A 4 -9.83 10.22 -5.47
N ARG A 5 -8.77 10.97 -5.09
CA ARG A 5 -7.76 11.44 -6.05
C ARG A 5 -6.85 10.30 -6.51
N LEU A 6 -6.49 9.40 -5.59
CA LEU A 6 -5.71 8.22 -5.91
C LEU A 6 -6.46 7.33 -6.91
N ALA A 7 -7.74 7.03 -6.67
CA ALA A 7 -8.58 6.27 -7.58
C ALA A 7 -8.68 6.93 -8.98
N SER A 8 -8.90 8.26 -9.00
CA SER A 8 -8.97 9.02 -10.25
C SER A 8 -7.66 8.98 -11.06
N LEU A 9 -6.51 8.96 -10.38
CA LEU A 9 -5.21 8.84 -11.02
C LEU A 9 -4.96 7.41 -11.50
N GLN A 10 -5.31 6.41 -10.69
CA GLN A 10 -5.16 4.99 -11.00
C GLN A 10 -5.99 4.61 -12.24
N LYS A 11 -7.15 5.23 -12.48
CA LYS A 11 -7.93 5.02 -13.71
C LYS A 11 -7.18 5.43 -15.00
N LYS A 12 -6.16 6.28 -14.90
CA LYS A 12 -5.48 6.88 -16.06
C LYS A 12 -4.10 6.27 -16.37
N LEU A 13 -3.39 5.75 -15.36
CA LEU A 13 -2.06 5.18 -15.55
C LEU A 13 -1.73 4.12 -14.49
N PRO A 14 -0.77 3.21 -14.75
CA PRO A 14 -0.20 2.32 -13.73
C PRO A 14 0.36 3.12 -12.55
N LEU A 15 0.08 2.67 -11.32
CA LEU A 15 0.55 3.31 -10.09
C LEU A 15 1.10 2.25 -9.16
N LYS A 16 2.12 2.64 -8.40
CA LYS A 16 2.63 1.94 -7.23
C LYS A 16 2.60 2.89 -6.04
N VAL A 17 2.24 2.39 -4.86
CA VAL A 17 2.20 3.18 -3.63
C VAL A 17 2.96 2.48 -2.50
N CYS A 18 3.48 3.24 -1.54
CA CYS A 18 4.07 2.71 -0.33
C CYS A 18 3.07 2.73 0.82
N ALA A 19 3.15 1.71 1.68
CA ALA A 19 2.41 1.62 2.92
C ALA A 19 3.34 1.21 4.06
N ASP A 20 3.10 1.74 5.24
CA ASP A 20 3.77 1.39 6.49
C ASP A 20 2.77 1.16 7.63
N ASN A 21 1.46 1.16 7.33
CA ASN A 21 0.41 0.97 8.33
C ASN A 21 -0.91 0.45 7.71
N HIS A 22 -1.72 -0.21 8.53
CA HIS A 22 -3.00 -0.81 8.15
C HIS A 22 -4.04 0.23 7.68
N VAL A 23 -4.03 1.43 8.27
CA VAL A 23 -4.98 2.50 7.90
C VAL A 23 -4.78 2.91 6.44
N SER A 24 -3.53 2.99 5.99
CA SER A 24 -3.19 3.30 4.59
C SER A 24 -3.64 2.19 3.65
N LEU A 25 -3.41 0.92 4.02
CA LEU A 25 -3.88 -0.23 3.23
C LEU A 25 -5.40 -0.24 3.05
N GLN A 26 -6.16 0.01 4.11
CA GLN A 26 -7.62 0.10 4.02
C GLN A 26 -8.08 1.19 3.06
N GLU A 27 -7.43 2.35 3.09
CA GLU A 27 -7.75 3.46 2.20
C GLU A 27 -7.30 3.22 0.75
N TYR A 28 -6.19 2.50 0.55
CA TYR A 28 -5.72 2.07 -0.75
C TYR A 28 -6.66 1.04 -1.37
N SER A 29 -7.19 0.11 -0.58
CA SER A 29 -8.18 -0.88 -1.02
C SER A 29 -9.45 -0.19 -1.52
N LYS A 30 -9.98 0.77 -0.76
CA LYS A 30 -11.12 1.61 -1.19
C LYS A 30 -10.83 2.38 -2.48
N ALA A 31 -9.61 2.90 -2.64
CA ALA A 31 -9.22 3.63 -3.85
C ALA A 31 -9.13 2.69 -5.07
N ALA A 32 -8.55 1.50 -4.89
CA ALA A 32 -8.43 0.46 -5.91
C ALA A 32 -9.79 -0.10 -6.34
N GLU A 33 -10.68 -0.32 -5.38
CA GLU A 33 -12.09 -0.67 -5.63
C GLU A 33 -12.79 0.41 -6.45
N ALA A 34 -12.68 1.69 -6.05
CA ALA A 34 -13.26 2.80 -6.79
C ALA A 34 -12.62 2.99 -8.19
N ALA A 35 -11.37 2.54 -8.39
CA ALA A 35 -10.68 2.48 -9.67
C ALA A 35 -11.02 1.22 -10.49
N ASN A 36 -11.70 0.25 -9.87
CA ASN A 36 -12.05 -1.07 -10.43
C ASN A 36 -10.83 -1.84 -10.96
N ARG A 37 -9.69 -1.75 -10.28
CA ARG A 37 -8.50 -2.58 -10.57
C ARG A 37 -7.56 -2.64 -9.37
N PRO A 38 -6.81 -3.75 -9.18
CA PRO A 38 -5.86 -3.84 -8.09
C PRO A 38 -4.79 -2.73 -8.12
N LEU A 39 -4.40 -2.26 -6.94
CA LEU A 39 -3.30 -1.31 -6.77
C LEU A 39 -2.03 -2.04 -6.31
N ASP A 40 -0.93 -1.77 -7.00
CA ASP A 40 0.38 -2.29 -6.63
C ASP A 40 0.89 -1.54 -5.38
N VAL A 41 1.22 -2.30 -4.33
CA VAL A 41 1.67 -1.79 -3.04
C VAL A 41 3.07 -2.31 -2.73
N LEU A 42 3.93 -1.43 -2.21
CA LEU A 42 5.17 -1.76 -1.55
C LEU A 42 5.04 -1.50 -0.04
N ILE A 43 5.72 -2.29 0.79
CA ILE A 43 5.89 -1.96 2.20
C ILE A 43 7.13 -1.10 2.37
N GLU A 44 7.00 0.07 2.99
CA GLU A 44 8.13 0.91 3.37
C GLU A 44 8.71 0.42 4.69
N CYS A 45 10.02 0.18 4.72
CA CYS A 45 10.77 -0.25 5.89
C CYS A 45 11.73 0.86 6.30
N ASP A 46 11.74 1.23 7.57
CA ASP A 46 12.70 2.19 8.08
C ASP A 46 14.02 1.48 8.43
N THR A 47 15.09 1.85 7.73
CA THR A 47 16.43 1.29 7.92
C THR A 47 17.35 2.18 8.79
N GLY A 48 16.79 3.21 9.44
CA GLY A 48 17.49 4.08 10.40
C GLY A 48 17.27 5.58 10.20
N GLN A 49 16.45 6.01 9.23
CA GLN A 49 16.14 7.42 8.98
C GLN A 49 15.11 8.00 9.96
N LYS A 50 14.30 7.15 10.60
CA LYS A 50 13.29 7.53 11.62
C LYS A 50 12.28 8.53 11.10
N ARG A 51 11.75 8.28 9.90
CA ARG A 51 10.79 9.20 9.24
C ARG A 51 9.46 8.52 8.91
N ALA A 52 9.54 7.40 8.22
CA ALA A 52 8.40 6.61 7.74
C ALA A 52 8.89 5.18 7.48
N GLY A 53 7.95 4.25 7.41
CA GLY A 53 8.27 2.84 7.29
C GLY A 53 8.24 2.09 8.62
N VAL A 54 8.01 0.78 8.52
CA VAL A 54 8.03 -0.12 9.67
C VAL A 54 9.47 -0.46 10.05
N GLU A 55 9.79 -0.46 11.34
CA GLU A 55 11.11 -0.83 11.86
C GLU A 55 11.24 -2.34 12.11
N ASP A 56 10.13 -3.02 12.46
CA ASP A 56 10.12 -4.46 12.76
C ASP A 56 9.77 -5.29 11.50
N PRO A 57 10.64 -6.23 11.07
CA PRO A 57 10.33 -7.17 10.00
C PRO A 57 9.04 -7.97 10.20
N LYS A 58 8.63 -8.26 11.45
CA LYS A 58 7.36 -8.94 11.74
C LYS A 58 6.16 -8.07 11.42
N GLU A 59 6.25 -6.77 11.70
CA GLU A 59 5.20 -5.81 11.35
C GLU A 59 5.08 -5.69 9.83
N ALA A 60 6.21 -5.63 9.12
CA ALA A 60 6.23 -5.69 7.65
C ALA A 60 5.52 -6.93 7.12
N ALA A 61 5.83 -8.11 7.67
CA ALA A 61 5.19 -9.37 7.28
C ALA A 61 3.67 -9.36 7.50
N ASN A 62 3.19 -8.78 8.61
CA ASN A 62 1.76 -8.65 8.89
C ASN A 62 1.04 -7.74 7.86
N LEU A 63 1.68 -6.65 7.45
CA LEU A 63 1.16 -5.77 6.41
C LEU A 63 1.15 -6.47 5.04
N VAL A 64 2.18 -7.25 4.71
CA VAL A 64 2.21 -8.08 3.50
C VAL A 64 1.08 -9.09 3.49
N GLN A 65 0.82 -9.77 4.61
CA GLN A 65 -0.29 -10.71 4.73
C GLN A 65 -1.64 -10.01 4.47
N SER A 66 -1.84 -8.82 5.05
CA SER A 66 -3.04 -8.02 4.82
C SER A 66 -3.23 -7.64 3.35
N ILE A 67 -2.14 -7.36 2.63
CA ILE A 67 -2.18 -7.09 1.18
C ILE A 67 -2.56 -8.34 0.39
N ILE A 68 -2.02 -9.50 0.74
CA ILE A 68 -2.28 -10.78 0.03
C ILE A 68 -3.75 -11.21 0.19
N GLU A 69 -4.35 -10.96 1.35
CA GLU A 69 -5.76 -11.30 1.64
C GLU A 69 -6.76 -10.33 0.99
N ASP A 70 -6.31 -9.14 0.56
CA ASP A 70 -7.15 -8.14 -0.06
C ASP A 70 -7.13 -8.25 -1.60
N LYS A 71 -8.27 -8.58 -2.21
CA LYS A 71 -8.42 -8.71 -3.67
C LYS A 71 -8.10 -7.44 -4.47
N TRP A 72 -8.15 -6.27 -3.84
CA TRP A 72 -7.91 -4.96 -4.46
C TRP A 72 -6.47 -4.47 -4.32
N LEU A 73 -5.64 -5.18 -3.56
CA LEU A 73 -4.23 -4.83 -3.38
C LEU A 73 -3.35 -5.92 -3.99
N LYS A 74 -2.14 -5.52 -4.38
CA LYS A 74 -1.14 -6.46 -4.88
C LYS A 74 0.21 -6.12 -4.29
N PHE A 75 0.81 -7.05 -3.56
CA PHE A 75 2.15 -6.87 -3.04
C PHE A 75 3.16 -6.92 -4.19
N THR A 76 4.05 -5.92 -4.27
CA THR A 76 5.02 -5.80 -5.36
C THR A 76 6.46 -5.58 -4.91
N GLY A 77 6.72 -5.52 -3.60
CA GLY A 77 8.07 -5.42 -3.05
C GLY A 77 8.15 -4.57 -1.80
N VAL A 78 9.37 -4.16 -1.46
CA VAL A 78 9.68 -3.29 -0.33
C VAL A 78 10.41 -2.03 -0.78
N LEU A 79 10.20 -0.92 -0.09
CA LEU A 79 10.99 0.31 -0.17
C LEU A 79 11.79 0.44 1.14
N TYR A 80 13.07 0.82 1.09
CA TYR A 80 13.97 0.86 2.26
C TYR A 80 14.97 2.02 2.19
#